data_AF-A0A4Q6CGC4-F1
#
_entry.id   AF-A0A4Q6CGC4-F1
#
_cell.length_a   1.000
_cell.length_b   1.000
_cell.length_c   1.000
_cell.angle_alpha   90.00
_cell.angle_beta   90.00
_cell.angle_gamma   90.00
#
_symmetry.space_group_name_H-M   'P 1'
#
loop_
_entity.id
_entity.type
_entity.pdbx_description
1 polymer ?
#
loop_
_entity_poly.entity_id
_entity_poly.type
_entity_poly.pdbx_seq_one_letter_code
_entity_poly.pdbx_strand_id
1 'polypeptide(L)'
;KIYNCYRGSETNGCPGGANTGADQGDDIAGKKALLPFGGTQQLYYNLELEFPLISEAGIKGVVFYDIGNAEDSIILSDLRSDIGFGFRWFSPIGPLRFEWGFPVDRQEGDPAVNFQFAIGAPF
;
A
#
# COMPACT_ATOMS: atom_id res chain seq x y z
N LYS A 1 2.22 0.06 0.39
CA LYS A 1 1.70 1.19 -0.39
C LYS A 1 0.24 0.96 -0.71
N ILE A 2 -0.61 1.93 -0.36
CA ILE A 2 -2.05 1.91 -0.66
C ILE A 2 -2.36 1.67 -2.15
N TYR A 3 -1.47 2.06 -3.06
CA TYR A 3 -1.56 1.73 -4.49
C TYR A 3 -1.63 0.21 -4.80
N ASN A 4 -0.86 -0.61 -4.09
CA ASN A 4 -0.78 -2.05 -4.35
C ASN A 4 -2.05 -2.80 -3.93
N CYS A 5 -2.82 -2.22 -3.01
CA CYS A 5 -4.16 -2.67 -2.64
C CYS A 5 -5.14 -2.59 -3.82
N TYR A 6 -5.21 -1.44 -4.49
CA TYR A 6 -6.15 -1.23 -5.60
C TYR A 6 -5.77 -1.98 -6.88
N ARG A 7 -4.51 -2.45 -6.99
CA ARG A 7 -4.06 -3.30 -8.09
C ARG A 7 -4.30 -4.80 -7.84
N GLY A 8 -4.81 -5.17 -6.66
CA GLY A 8 -5.02 -6.57 -6.26
C GLY A 8 -3.72 -7.35 -6.03
N SER A 9 -2.57 -6.67 -5.92
CA SER A 9 -1.28 -7.30 -5.61
C SER A 9 -1.03 -7.49 -4.12
N GLU A 10 -1.87 -6.90 -3.26
CA GLU A 10 -1.79 -6.96 -1.80
C GLU A 10 -3.20 -6.84 -1.22
N THR A 11 -3.54 -7.66 -0.22
CA THR A 11 -4.90 -7.69 0.40
C THR A 11 -4.92 -7.21 1.84
N ASN A 12 -3.75 -7.08 2.48
CA ASN A 12 -3.66 -6.72 3.89
C ASN A 12 -3.61 -5.18 4.02
N GLY A 13 -4.54 -4.60 4.79
CA GLY A 13 -4.61 -3.14 5.01
C GLY A 13 -5.31 -2.34 3.91
N CYS A 14 -6.09 -3.00 3.05
CA CYS A 14 -6.84 -2.34 1.99
C CYS A 14 -8.22 -1.90 2.50
N PRO A 15 -8.69 -0.66 2.20
CA PRO A 15 -10.06 -0.26 2.48
C PRO A 15 -11.06 -1.21 1.82
N GLY A 16 -12.08 -1.62 2.58
CA GLY A 16 -13.10 -2.56 2.11
C GLY A 16 -12.79 -4.04 2.38
N GLY A 17 -11.65 -4.39 3.00
CA GLY A 17 -11.47 -5.71 3.60
C GLY A 17 -12.42 -5.88 4.78
N ALA A 18 -13.56 -6.51 4.55
CA ALA A 18 -14.62 -6.59 5.55
C ALA A 18 -14.18 -7.37 6.81
N ASN A 19 -14.17 -6.69 7.96
CA ASN A 19 -14.39 -7.34 9.25
C ASN A 19 -15.91 -7.45 9.46
N THR A 20 -16.55 -8.43 8.85
CA THR A 20 -17.76 -8.99 9.44
C THR A 20 -17.36 -10.27 10.12
N GLY A 21 -17.54 -10.30 11.45
CA GLY A 21 -17.36 -11.49 12.26
C GLY A 21 -18.00 -12.69 11.56
N ALA A 22 -17.33 -13.83 11.67
CA ALA A 22 -17.80 -15.09 11.17
C ALA A 22 -19.23 -15.35 11.66
N ASP A 23 -20.22 -15.09 10.82
CA ASP A 23 -21.55 -15.66 10.96
C ASP A 23 -21.88 -16.41 9.68
N GLN A 24 -22.38 -17.61 9.92
CA GLN A 24 -22.43 -18.75 9.02
C GLN A 24 -23.59 -18.55 8.03
N GLY A 25 -23.31 -18.32 6.74
CA GLY A 25 -24.35 -18.34 5.72
C GLY A 25 -23.89 -18.00 4.29
N ASP A 26 -23.81 -19.03 3.44
CA ASP A 26 -23.77 -19.02 1.96
C ASP A 26 -22.57 -18.33 1.26
N ASP A 27 -21.42 -19.01 1.35
CA ASP A 27 -20.47 -19.50 0.32
C ASP A 27 -20.02 -18.65 -0.88
N ILE A 28 -20.66 -17.52 -1.20
CA ILE A 28 -20.26 -16.62 -2.30
C ILE A 28 -20.07 -15.17 -1.80
N ALA A 29 -20.90 -14.70 -0.86
CA ALA A 29 -20.80 -13.34 -0.33
C ALA A 29 -19.57 -13.16 0.58
N GLY A 30 -19.30 -14.12 1.46
CA GLY A 30 -18.09 -14.14 2.30
C GLY A 30 -16.79 -14.34 1.50
N LYS A 31 -16.86 -15.05 0.35
CA LYS A 31 -15.70 -15.17 -0.57
C LYS A 31 -15.48 -13.90 -1.40
N LYS A 32 -16.54 -13.16 -1.74
CA LYS A 32 -16.44 -11.83 -2.38
C LYS A 32 -15.88 -10.78 -1.42
N ALA A 33 -16.16 -10.88 -0.12
CA ALA A 33 -15.62 -9.97 0.90
C ALA A 33 -14.09 -10.08 1.09
N LEU A 34 -13.47 -11.17 0.62
CA LEU A 34 -12.02 -11.35 0.60
C LEU A 34 -11.35 -10.85 -0.69
N LEU A 35 -12.15 -10.48 -1.71
CA LEU A 35 -11.64 -9.93 -2.96
C LEU A 35 -11.66 -8.40 -2.84
N PRO A 36 -10.56 -7.71 -3.14
CA PRO A 36 -10.56 -6.26 -3.21
C PRO A 36 -11.63 -5.83 -4.22
N PHE A 37 -12.66 -5.14 -3.74
CA PHE A 37 -13.71 -4.61 -4.60
C PHE A 37 -13.14 -3.34 -5.25
N GLY A 38 -12.92 -3.39 -6.56
CA GLY A 38 -12.48 -2.22 -7.32
C GLY A 38 -13.64 -1.25 -7.58
N GLY A 39 -13.31 -0.01 -7.93
CA GLY A 39 -14.26 1.01 -8.34
C GLY A 39 -14.09 1.45 -9.79
N THR A 40 -15.12 2.08 -10.34
CA THR A 40 -15.05 2.70 -11.68
C THR A 40 -14.24 4.01 -11.72
N GLN A 41 -13.94 4.61 -10.56
CA GLN A 41 -13.12 5.82 -10.43
C GLN A 41 -11.93 5.55 -9.51
N GLN A 42 -10.79 6.21 -9.75
CA GLN A 42 -9.60 6.12 -8.93
C GLN A 42 -8.95 7.49 -8.74
N LEU A 43 -8.66 7.85 -7.48
CA LEU A 43 -7.78 8.95 -7.13
C LEU A 43 -6.53 8.38 -6.46
N TYR A 44 -5.36 8.81 -6.94
CA TYR A 44 -4.08 8.38 -6.38
C TYR A 44 -3.05 9.51 -6.45
N TYR A 45 -2.33 9.70 -5.35
CA TYR A 45 -1.22 10.62 -5.25
C TYR A 45 -0.12 10.00 -4.37
N ASN A 46 1.13 10.18 -4.79
CA ASN A 46 2.32 9.68 -4.09
C ASN A 46 3.37 10.78 -4.09
N LEU A 47 3.85 11.11 -2.89
CA LEU A 47 4.93 12.05 -2.67
C LEU A 47 6.11 11.29 -2.10
N GLU A 48 7.26 11.39 -2.75
CA GLU A 48 8.49 10.77 -2.27
C GLU A 48 9.62 11.78 -2.21
N LEU A 49 10.36 11.76 -1.10
CA LEU A 49 11.59 12.49 -0.93
C LEU A 49 12.74 11.50 -0.80
N GLU A 50 13.59 11.47 -1.83
CA GLU A 50 14.85 10.73 -1.81
C GLU A 50 16.00 11.61 -1.34
N PHE A 51 16.90 11.02 -0.55
CA PHE A 51 18.16 11.66 -0.19
C PHE A 51 19.29 10.63 -0.15
N PRO A 52 20.53 11.03 -0.48
CA PRO A 52 21.67 10.13 -0.39
C PRO A 52 21.96 9.82 1.09
N LEU A 53 22.09 8.53 1.41
CA LEU A 53 22.56 8.09 2.73
C LEU A 53 24.04 7.72 2.68
N ILE A 54 24.40 6.84 1.74
CA ILE A 54 25.78 6.41 1.49
C ILE A 54 25.95 6.32 -0.01
N SER A 55 26.43 7.41 -0.61
CA SER A 55 26.57 7.54 -2.06
C SER A 55 27.56 6.52 -2.63
N GLU A 56 28.62 6.23 -1.89
CA GLU A 56 29.67 5.27 -2.26
C GLU A 56 29.14 3.83 -2.34
N ALA A 57 28.14 3.50 -1.53
CA ALA A 57 27.50 2.19 -1.50
C ALA A 57 26.23 2.13 -2.38
N GLY A 58 25.88 3.23 -3.05
CA GLY A 58 24.64 3.33 -3.84
C GLY A 58 23.38 3.21 -2.99
N ILE A 59 23.41 3.65 -1.72
CA ILE A 59 22.27 3.59 -0.80
C ILE A 59 21.65 4.97 -0.66
N LYS A 60 20.35 5.05 -0.96
CA LYS A 60 19.51 6.23 -0.73
C LYS A 60 18.46 5.94 0.32
N GLY A 61 18.18 6.94 1.13
CA GLY A 61 17.02 6.99 2.00
C GLY A 61 15.83 7.55 1.27
N VAL A 62 14.64 7.12 1.69
CA VAL A 62 13.35 7.57 1.15
C VAL A 62 12.44 7.83 2.32
N VAL A 63 11.71 8.95 2.27
CA VAL A 63 10.46 9.10 3.01
C VAL A 63 9.34 9.35 2.01
N PHE A 64 8.16 8.82 2.29
CA PHE A 64 7.04 8.90 1.37
C PHE A 64 5.73 9.15 2.10
N TYR A 65 4.79 9.72 1.35
CA TYR A 65 3.40 9.88 1.73
C TYR A 65 2.52 9.55 0.53
N ASP A 66 1.64 8.58 0.70
CA ASP A 66 0.71 8.14 -0.33
C ASP A 66 -0.71 8.43 0.13
N ILE A 67 -1.58 8.79 -0.81
CA ILE A 67 -3.02 8.94 -0.57
C ILE A 67 -3.80 8.48 -1.79
N GLY A 68 -4.89 7.76 -1.57
CA GLY A 68 -5.77 7.37 -2.67
C GLY A 68 -6.97 6.53 -2.25
N ASN A 69 -7.94 6.49 -3.16
CA ASN A 69 -9.07 5.58 -3.10
C ASN A 69 -9.54 5.15 -4.50
N ALA A 70 -10.13 3.97 -4.61
CA ALA A 70 -10.74 3.47 -5.84
C ALA A 70 -12.15 2.95 -5.56
N GLU A 71 -13.15 3.73 -5.96
CA GLU A 71 -14.58 3.48 -5.71
C GLU A 71 -15.42 3.93 -6.91
N ASP A 72 -16.72 3.59 -6.93
CA ASP A 72 -17.62 4.03 -8.00
C ASP A 72 -17.91 5.54 -7.97
N SER A 73 -17.73 6.16 -6.80
CA SER A 73 -17.79 7.60 -6.62
C SER A 73 -16.70 8.01 -5.64
N ILE A 74 -15.82 8.92 -6.04
CA ILE A 74 -14.76 9.39 -5.14
C ILE A 74 -15.32 10.39 -4.14
N ILE A 75 -15.27 10.01 -2.86
CA ILE A 75 -15.58 10.88 -1.72
C ILE A 75 -14.27 11.23 -1.02
N LEU A 76 -14.00 12.53 -0.86
CA LEU A 76 -12.73 13.01 -0.29
C LEU A 76 -12.53 12.60 1.19
N SER A 77 -13.62 12.34 1.92
CA SER A 77 -13.56 11.87 3.31
C SER A 77 -13.05 10.43 3.42
N ASP A 78 -13.17 9.65 2.35
CA ASP A 78 -12.91 8.21 2.37
C ASP A 78 -11.51 7.89 1.80
N LEU A 79 -10.69 8.93 1.60
CA LEU A 79 -9.33 8.78 1.14
C LEU A 79 -8.47 8.13 2.22
N ARG A 80 -7.74 7.09 1.80
CA ARG A 80 -6.81 6.38 2.67
C ARG A 80 -5.41 6.89 2.39
N SER A 81 -4.61 7.04 3.45
CA SER A 81 -3.24 7.52 3.33
C SER A 81 -2.28 6.74 4.21
N ASP A 82 -1.04 6.61 3.73
CA ASP A 82 0.07 6.03 4.47
C ASP A 82 1.31 6.91 4.39
N ILE A 83 2.03 7.00 5.51
CA ILE A 83 3.34 7.64 5.58
C ILE A 83 4.38 6.59 5.88
N GLY A 84 5.56 6.70 5.30
CA GLY A 84 6.59 5.70 5.52
C GLY A 84 7.98 6.15 5.16
N PHE A 85 8.91 5.22 5.35
CA PHE A 85 10.30 5.40 4.98
C PHE A 85 10.87 4.12 4.38
N GLY A 86 11.99 4.26 3.69
CA GLY A 86 12.62 3.13 3.02
C GLY A 86 14.04 3.39 2.61
N PHE A 87 14.64 2.33 2.04
CA PHE A 87 15.96 2.34 1.47
C PHE A 87 15.91 1.88 0.02
N ARG A 88 16.65 2.58 -0.83
CA ARG A 88 16.92 2.17 -2.21
C ARG A 88 18.40 1.83 -2.28
N TRP A 89 18.70 0.58 -2.59
CA TRP A 89 20.06 0.10 -2.69
C TRP A 89 20.36 -0.38 -4.11
N PHE A 90 21.22 0.35 -4.79
CA PHE A 90 21.77 -0.03 -6.09
C PHE A 90 22.92 -1.01 -5.87
N SER A 91 22.57 -2.25 -5.54
CA SER A 91 23.56 -3.30 -5.31
C SER A 91 24.21 -3.75 -6.63
N PRO A 92 25.40 -4.40 -6.58
CA PRO A 92 26.04 -4.96 -7.78
C PRO A 92 25.20 -5.98 -8.55
N ILE A 93 24.21 -6.60 -7.88
CA ILE A 93 23.30 -7.59 -8.46
C ILE A 93 21.99 -6.98 -8.98
N GLY A 94 21.72 -5.71 -8.68
CA GLY A 94 20.54 -4.98 -9.16
C GLY A 94 19.94 -4.02 -8.12
N PRO A 95 18.93 -3.23 -8.51
CA PRO A 95 18.24 -2.32 -7.61
C PRO A 95 17.36 -3.09 -6.62
N LEU A 96 17.48 -2.74 -5.34
CA LEU A 96 16.70 -3.26 -4.24
C LEU A 96 15.92 -2.13 -3.58
N ARG A 97 14.66 -2.39 -3.21
CA ARG A 97 13.81 -1.45 -2.49
C ARG A 97 13.31 -2.11 -1.22
N PHE A 98 13.37 -1.39 -0.12
CA PHE A 98 12.82 -1.80 1.18
C PHE A 98 12.00 -0.63 1.71
N GLU A 99 10.73 -0.84 2.03
CA GLU A 99 9.80 0.22 2.40
C GLU A 99 8.98 -0.23 3.62
N TRP A 100 8.86 0.63 4.63
CA TRP A 100 8.01 0.47 5.80
C TRP A 100 6.98 1.59 5.78
N GLY A 101 5.72 1.23 5.55
CA GLY A 101 4.57 2.13 5.55
C GLY A 101 3.74 1.99 6.81
N PHE A 102 3.20 3.10 7.28
CA PHE A 102 2.33 3.22 8.44
C PHE A 102 1.04 3.90 7.99
N PRO A 103 -0.11 3.20 8.03
CA PRO A 103 -1.40 3.81 7.73
C PRO A 103 -1.69 4.98 8.68
N VAL A 104 -2.05 6.14 8.13
CA VAL A 104 -2.33 7.35 8.92
C VAL A 104 -3.67 7.23 9.65
N ASP A 105 -4.70 6.75 8.94
CA ASP A 105 -6.02 6.45 9.49
C ASP A 105 -6.24 4.94 9.51
N ARG A 106 -5.79 4.29 10.58
CA ARG A 106 -5.82 2.83 10.74
C ARG A 106 -7.22 2.36 11.15
N GLN A 107 -7.83 1.49 10.35
CA GLN A 107 -9.11 0.85 10.67
C GLN A 107 -8.89 -0.49 11.38
N GLU A 108 -9.96 -1.05 11.93
CA GLU A 108 -9.93 -2.41 12.49
C GLU A 108 -9.49 -3.39 11.40
N GLY A 109 -8.61 -4.34 11.72
CA GLY A 109 -8.06 -5.30 10.75
C GLY A 109 -6.87 -4.79 9.93
N ASP A 110 -6.58 -3.49 9.90
CA ASP A 110 -5.40 -2.97 9.23
C ASP A 110 -4.11 -3.32 10.01
N PRO A 111 -3.06 -3.82 9.35
CA PRO A 111 -1.76 -4.03 9.99
C PRO A 111 -1.18 -2.69 10.46
N ALA A 112 -0.53 -2.69 11.62
CA ALA A 112 0.10 -1.49 12.16
C ALA A 112 1.29 -0.99 11.31
N VAL A 113 1.96 -1.91 10.62
CA VAL A 113 3.13 -1.65 9.78
C VAL A 113 3.05 -2.54 8.56
N ASN A 114 3.22 -1.95 7.37
CA ASN A 114 3.32 -2.64 6.10
C ASN A 114 4.76 -2.62 5.61
N PHE A 115 5.41 -3.79 5.58
CA PHE A 115 6.74 -3.93 5.03
C PHE A 115 6.69 -4.47 3.60
N GLN A 116 7.40 -3.82 2.70
CA GLN A 116 7.50 -4.21 1.29
C GLN A 116 8.95 -4.26 0.85
N PHE A 117 9.26 -5.25 0.01
CA PHE A 117 10.53 -5.32 -0.67
C PHE A 117 10.33 -5.60 -2.16
N ALA A 118 11.20 -5.05 -2.99
CA ALA A 118 11.21 -5.29 -4.42
C ALA A 118 12.63 -5.41 -4.95
N ILE A 119 12.80 -6.24 -5.96
CA ILE A 119 14.07 -6.47 -6.67
C ILE A 119 13.81 -6.19 -8.15
N GLY A 120 14.65 -5.35 -8.75
CA GLY A 120 14.56 -5.00 -10.17
C GLY A 120 14.26 -3.52 -10.42
N ALA A 121 14.05 -3.18 -11.69
CA ALA A 121 13.81 -1.79 -12.08
C ALA A 121 12.53 -1.24 -11.42
N PRO A 122 12.53 0.02 -10.97
CA PRO A 122 11.31 0.68 -10.53
C PRO A 122 10.30 0.76 -11.69
N PHE A 123 9.02 0.63 -11.35
CA PHE A 123 7.89 0.71 -12.27
C PHE A 123 7.52 2.16 -12.61
#